data_AF-A0A0N4U975-F1
#
_entry.id   AF-A0A0N4U975-F1
#
_cell.length_a   1.000
_cell.length_b   1.000
_cell.length_c   1.000
_cell.angle_alpha   90.00
_cell.angle_beta   90.00
_cell.angle_gamma   90.00
#
_symmetry.space_group_name_H-M   'P 1'
#
loop_
_entity.id
_entity.type
_entity.pdbx_description
1 polymer ?
#
loop_
_entity_poly.entity_id
_entity_poly.type
_entity_poly.pdbx_seq_one_letter_code
_entity_poly.pdbx_strand_id
1 'polypeptide(L)'
;MYTFLDDKIAWPEAPEKCLGTRLSKQERNRILNFHNQKRSELARGLIPNKSGRKMPKSKNMRSLKWDCDLELLAQEWSEDCFYKNSPKSLRENAGENILMIANSNAMNQSKFEFYQLF
;
A
#
# COMPACT_ATOMS: atom_id res chain seq x y z
N MET A 1 -6.82 20.17 11.44
CA MET A 1 -8.02 19.57 10.81
C MET A 1 -7.84 19.71 9.31
N TYR A 2 -7.47 18.64 8.60
CA TYR A 2 -7.41 18.69 7.13
C TYR A 2 -8.85 18.59 6.62
N THR A 3 -9.39 19.70 6.15
CA THR A 3 -10.73 19.74 5.57
C THR A 3 -10.71 19.00 4.23
N PHE A 4 -11.47 17.92 4.15
CA PHE A 4 -11.68 17.14 2.94
C PHE A 4 -12.60 17.91 1.97
N LEU A 5 -12.06 18.92 1.32
CA LEU A 5 -12.71 19.62 0.22
C LEU A 5 -11.68 19.78 -0.90
N ASP A 6 -12.15 19.47 -2.11
CA ASP A 6 -11.53 19.73 -3.41
C ASP A 6 -10.55 18.67 -3.94
N ASP A 7 -10.78 18.33 -5.21
CA ASP A 7 -10.16 17.29 -6.03
C ASP A 7 -8.66 17.52 -6.34
N LYS A 8 -7.92 18.08 -5.37
CA LYS A 8 -6.49 18.35 -5.41
C LYS A 8 -5.80 17.99 -4.10
N ILE A 9 -6.18 16.89 -3.46
CA ILE A 9 -5.39 16.38 -2.34
C ILE A 9 -4.07 15.83 -2.91
N ALA A 10 -3.05 16.66 -2.90
CA ALA A 10 -1.67 16.25 -3.10
C ALA A 10 -1.24 15.47 -1.85
N TRP A 11 -1.21 14.13 -1.96
CA TRP A 11 -0.64 13.29 -0.91
C TRP A 11 0.86 13.56 -0.79
N PRO A 12 1.47 13.36 0.39
CA PRO A 12 2.92 13.45 0.54
C PRO A 12 3.59 12.53 -0.48
N GLU A 13 4.59 13.04 -1.20
CA GLU A 13 5.37 12.20 -2.11
C GLU A 13 6.22 11.20 -1.34
N ALA A 14 6.41 10.02 -1.91
CA ALA A 14 7.37 9.05 -1.44
C ALA A 14 8.82 9.57 -1.61
N PRO A 15 9.77 9.13 -0.75
CA PRO A 15 11.18 9.44 -0.89
C PRO A 15 11.73 9.11 -2.28
N GLU A 16 12.70 9.91 -2.73
CA GLU A 16 13.42 9.65 -3.99
C GLU A 16 14.17 8.32 -3.96
N LYS A 17 14.72 7.98 -2.79
CA LYS A 17 15.48 6.75 -2.56
C LYS A 17 15.08 6.13 -1.23
N CYS A 18 14.93 4.81 -1.24
CA CYS A 18 14.97 3.96 -0.05
C CYS A 18 16.16 3.01 -0.25
N LEU A 19 17.15 3.08 0.64
CA LEU A 19 18.41 2.33 0.48
C LEU A 19 18.16 0.82 0.63
N GLY A 20 18.82 0.00 -0.17
CA GLY A 20 18.66 -1.47 -0.16
C GLY A 20 17.39 -1.99 -0.85
N THR A 21 16.50 -1.09 -1.30
CA THR A 21 15.22 -1.47 -1.90
C THR A 21 15.21 -1.34 -3.43
N ARG A 22 14.26 -2.00 -4.09
CA ARG A 22 14.17 -2.16 -5.56
C ARG A 22 13.10 -1.28 -6.20
N LEU A 23 12.13 -0.74 -5.46
CA LEU A 23 11.07 0.07 -6.08
C LEU A 23 11.63 1.40 -6.58
N SER A 24 11.08 1.88 -7.68
CA SER A 24 11.29 3.27 -8.13
C SER A 24 10.41 4.24 -7.35
N LYS A 25 10.78 5.52 -7.25
CA LYS A 25 9.91 6.57 -6.68
C LYS A 25 8.52 6.57 -7.34
N GLN A 26 8.46 6.35 -8.65
CA GLN A 26 7.20 6.31 -9.38
C GLN A 26 6.29 5.18 -8.87
N GLU A 27 6.84 4.00 -8.62
CA GLU A 27 6.07 2.86 -8.08
C GLU A 27 5.62 3.11 -6.65
N ARG A 28 6.50 3.63 -5.79
CA ARG A 28 6.15 4.05 -4.43
C ARG A 28 4.98 5.04 -4.43
N ASN A 29 5.07 6.07 -5.29
CA ASN A 29 4.00 7.07 -5.44
C ASN A 29 2.70 6.47 -5.95
N ARG A 30 2.74 5.54 -6.91
CA ARG A 30 1.53 4.84 -7.39
C ARG A 30 0.84 4.08 -6.26
N ILE A 31 1.61 3.31 -5.49
CA ILE A 31 1.11 2.55 -4.34
C ILE A 31 0.52 3.48 -3.28
N LEU A 32 1.27 4.50 -2.88
CA LEU A 32 0.88 5.46 -1.83
C LEU A 32 -0.39 6.24 -2.23
N ASN A 33 -0.43 6.75 -3.46
CA ASN A 33 -1.56 7.52 -3.96
C ASN A 33 -2.82 6.65 -4.07
N PHE A 34 -2.69 5.41 -4.54
CA PHE A 34 -3.81 4.47 -4.61
C PHE A 34 -4.42 4.24 -3.22
N HIS A 35 -3.59 3.93 -2.22
CA HIS A 35 -4.05 3.68 -0.86
C HIS A 35 -4.72 4.90 -0.25
N ASN A 36 -4.10 6.07 -0.36
CA ASN A 36 -4.65 7.29 0.19
C ASN A 36 -5.94 7.72 -0.52
N GLN A 37 -6.04 7.52 -1.83
CA GLN A 37 -7.29 7.73 -2.57
C GLN A 37 -8.40 6.81 -2.04
N LYS A 38 -8.16 5.50 -1.90
CA LYS A 38 -9.16 4.56 -1.39
C LYS A 38 -9.57 4.86 0.05
N ARG A 39 -8.62 5.24 0.91
CA ARG A 39 -8.89 5.71 2.28
C ARG A 39 -9.74 6.97 2.30
N SER A 40 -9.51 7.92 1.40
CA SER A 40 -10.32 9.14 1.24
C SER A 40 -11.74 8.84 0.75
N GLU A 41 -11.89 7.98 -0.27
CA GLU A 41 -13.21 7.54 -0.76
C GLU A 41 -14.00 6.81 0.34
N LEU A 42 -13.33 5.94 1.10
CA LEU A 42 -13.93 5.26 2.26
C LEU A 42 -14.33 6.25 3.35
N ALA A 43 -13.46 7.19 3.72
CA ALA A 43 -13.73 8.18 4.76
C ALA A 43 -14.95 9.07 4.42
N ARG A 44 -15.12 9.39 3.14
CA ARG A 44 -16.28 10.15 2.62
C ARG A 44 -17.56 9.32 2.50
N GLY A 45 -17.50 8.01 2.73
CA GLY A 45 -18.63 7.08 2.61
C GLY A 45 -19.07 6.87 1.16
N LEU A 46 -18.12 6.88 0.22
CA LEU A 46 -18.41 6.71 -1.21
C LEU A 46 -18.29 5.27 -1.68
N ILE A 47 -17.63 4.41 -0.92
CA ILE A 47 -17.40 3.01 -1.30
C ILE A 47 -18.59 2.15 -0.85
N PRO A 48 -19.25 1.40 -1.76
CA PRO A 48 -20.28 0.42 -1.38
C PRO A 48 -19.66 -0.84 -0.76
N ASN A 49 -20.38 -1.48 0.15
CA ASN A 49 -20.07 -2.83 0.62
C ASN A 49 -20.65 -3.89 -0.34
N LYS A 50 -20.46 -5.17 -0.03
CA LYS A 50 -20.96 -6.29 -0.85
C LYS A 50 -22.49 -6.29 -1.07
N SER A 51 -23.26 -5.65 -0.18
CA SER A 51 -24.72 -5.50 -0.31
C SER A 51 -25.15 -4.25 -1.11
N GLY A 52 -24.22 -3.50 -1.68
CA GLY A 52 -24.49 -2.25 -2.41
C GLY A 52 -24.71 -1.03 -1.51
N ARG A 53 -24.72 -1.20 -0.18
CA ARG A 53 -24.87 -0.10 0.79
C ARG A 53 -23.54 0.63 0.97
N LYS A 54 -23.55 1.97 0.98
CA LYS A 54 -22.36 2.79 1.26
C LYS A 54 -21.77 2.43 2.64
N MET A 55 -20.44 2.28 2.69
CA MET A 55 -19.70 2.08 3.93
C MET A 55 -19.79 3.34 4.81
N PRO A 56 -19.72 3.19 6.15
CA PRO A 56 -19.83 4.32 7.07
C PRO A 56 -18.70 5.32 6.87
N LYS A 57 -19.02 6.61 7.04
CA LYS A 57 -18.03 7.69 7.00
C LYS A 57 -17.07 7.57 8.19
N SER A 58 -15.81 7.94 7.99
CA SER A 58 -14.82 8.05 9.06
C SER A 58 -14.52 9.51 9.35
N LYS A 59 -14.54 9.89 10.63
CA LYS A 59 -14.20 11.26 11.04
C LYS A 59 -12.69 11.54 11.03
N ASN A 60 -11.88 10.50 11.23
CA ASN A 60 -10.44 10.62 11.50
C ASN A 60 -9.58 9.60 10.72
N MET A 61 -9.93 9.34 9.44
CA MET A 61 -9.11 8.49 8.58
C MET A 61 -7.78 9.20 8.25
N ARG A 62 -6.66 8.67 8.75
CA ARG A 62 -5.33 9.23 8.50
C ARG A 62 -4.84 8.94 7.09
N SER A 63 -4.13 9.88 6.47
CA SER A 63 -3.32 9.60 5.29
C SER A 63 -2.08 8.78 5.67
N LEU A 64 -1.68 7.88 4.79
CA LEU A 64 -0.42 7.16 4.86
C LEU A 64 0.72 8.05 4.34
N LYS A 65 1.92 7.77 4.82
CA LYS A 65 3.20 8.21 4.27
C LYS A 65 4.01 6.97 3.90
N TRP A 66 4.92 7.11 2.94
CA TRP A 66 5.85 6.03 2.65
C TRP A 66 6.87 5.89 3.77
N ASP A 67 7.23 4.65 4.08
CA ASP A 67 8.24 4.30 5.09
C ASP A 67 9.22 3.31 4.44
N CYS A 68 10.51 3.70 4.41
CA CYS A 68 11.53 2.90 3.73
C CYS A 68 11.91 1.63 4.51
N ASP A 69 11.77 1.61 5.84
CA ASP A 69 12.10 0.44 6.66
C ASP A 69 11.03 -0.64 6.45
N LEU A 70 9.79 -0.20 6.38
CA LEU A 70 8.66 -1.04 6.00
C LEU A 70 8.78 -1.57 4.56
N GLU A 71 9.27 -0.78 3.60
CA GLU A 71 9.58 -1.26 2.25
C GLU A 71 10.67 -2.35 2.26
N LEU A 72 11.71 -2.17 3.07
CA LEU A 72 12.79 -3.13 3.21
C LEU A 72 12.29 -4.47 3.77
N LEU A 73 11.53 -4.47 4.86
CA LEU A 73 10.94 -5.69 5.43
C LEU A 73 10.06 -6.44 4.42
N ALA A 74 9.25 -5.69 3.66
CA ALA A 74 8.40 -6.26 2.61
C ALA A 74 9.25 -6.88 1.48
N GLN A 75 10.32 -6.21 1.07
CA GLN A 75 11.22 -6.72 0.04
C GLN A 75 11.98 -7.95 0.51
N GLU A 76 12.55 -7.95 1.72
CA GLU A 76 13.28 -9.12 2.26
C GLU A 76 12.39 -10.36 2.24
N TRP A 77 11.13 -10.24 2.67
CA TRP A 77 10.19 -11.35 2.59
C TRP A 77 9.78 -11.73 1.15
N SER A 78 9.69 -10.75 0.25
CA SER A 78 9.38 -10.98 -1.17
C SER A 78 10.42 -11.84 -1.89
N GLU A 79 11.68 -11.68 -1.51
CA GLU A 79 12.82 -12.27 -2.19
C GLU A 79 12.89 -13.78 -1.98
N ASP A 80 12.33 -14.28 -0.86
CA ASP A 80 12.19 -15.73 -0.59
C ASP A 80 11.22 -16.44 -1.53
N CYS A 81 10.39 -15.69 -2.28
CA CYS A 81 9.44 -16.22 -3.26
C CYS A 81 8.40 -17.21 -2.69
N PHE A 82 8.11 -17.15 -1.38
CA PHE A 82 7.04 -17.94 -0.76
C PHE A 82 5.70 -17.20 -0.80
N TYR A 83 4.65 -17.85 -1.30
CA TYR A 83 3.30 -17.33 -1.19
C TYR A 83 2.65 -17.66 0.15
N LYS A 84 3.18 -17.03 1.19
CA LYS A 84 2.62 -17.07 2.53
C LYS A 84 3.02 -15.80 3.25
N ASN A 85 2.28 -15.47 4.29
CA ASN A 85 2.64 -14.36 5.15
C ASN A 85 3.95 -14.63 5.93
N SER A 86 4.72 -13.58 6.22
CA SER A 86 5.96 -13.67 7.02
C SER A 86 5.69 -14.09 8.47
N PRO A 87 6.64 -14.73 9.18
CA PRO A 87 6.54 -14.87 10.62
C PRO A 87 6.33 -13.50 11.30
N LYS A 88 5.43 -13.43 12.30
CA LYS A 88 5.16 -12.17 13.03
C LYS A 88 6.42 -11.53 13.63
N SER A 89 7.40 -12.35 14.01
CA SER A 89 8.69 -11.92 14.56
C SER A 89 9.53 -11.09 13.58
N LEU A 90 9.26 -11.19 12.28
CA LEU A 90 9.97 -10.47 11.22
C LEU A 90 9.27 -9.17 10.78
N ARG A 91 8.12 -8.83 11.37
CA ARG A 91 7.30 -7.70 10.89
C ARG A 91 7.43 -6.43 11.71
N GLU A 92 8.13 -6.45 12.84
CA GLU A 92 8.24 -5.28 13.72
C GLU A 92 6.89 -4.64 14.10
N ASN A 93 5.85 -5.46 14.29
CA ASN A 93 4.44 -5.07 14.51
C ASN A 93 3.69 -4.49 13.30
N ALA A 94 4.27 -4.51 12.10
CA ALA A 94 3.60 -4.13 10.87
C ALA A 94 2.49 -5.13 10.47
N GLY A 95 1.42 -4.60 9.88
CA GLY A 95 0.47 -5.38 9.10
C GLY A 95 1.10 -5.86 7.78
N GLU A 96 0.51 -6.89 7.19
CA GLU A 96 1.03 -7.46 5.93
C GLU A 96 -0.12 -7.91 5.04
N ASN A 97 -0.09 -7.46 3.79
CA ASN A 97 -0.89 -8.00 2.70
C ASN A 97 0.04 -8.54 1.62
N ILE A 98 -0.34 -9.67 1.03
CA ILE A 98 0.43 -10.35 -0.02
C ILE A 98 -0.43 -10.52 -1.28
N LEU A 99 0.20 -10.46 -2.44
CA LEU A 99 -0.43 -10.72 -3.73
C LEU A 99 0.55 -11.48 -4.61
N MET A 100 0.07 -12.50 -5.31
CA MET A 100 0.79 -13.15 -6.40
C MET A 100 -0.04 -13.08 -7.67
N ILE A 101 0.61 -12.71 -8.77
CA ILE A 101 0.02 -12.76 -10.10
C ILE A 101 0.81 -13.79 -10.89
N ALA A 102 0.16 -14.91 -11.24
CA ALA A 102 0.75 -15.88 -12.15
C ALA A 102 0.71 -15.28 -13.57
N ASN A 103 1.88 -14.99 -14.13
CA ASN A 103 1.99 -14.57 -15.53
C ASN A 103 2.90 -15.56 -16.26
N SER A 104 2.31 -16.34 -17.17
CA SER A 104 3.01 -17.33 -18.00
C SER A 104 4.14 -16.72 -18.82
N ASN A 105 4.07 -15.42 -19.10
CA ASN A 105 5.03 -14.69 -19.93
C ASN A 105 6.08 -13.93 -19.11
N ALA A 106 5.94 -13.88 -17.78
CA ALA A 106 6.82 -13.12 -16.88
C ALA A 106 7.69 -14.00 -15.99
N MET A 107 8.01 -15.24 -16.41
CA MET A 107 8.95 -16.11 -15.66
C MET A 107 10.34 -15.47 -15.46
N ASN A 108 10.65 -14.35 -16.13
CA ASN A 108 11.87 -13.56 -15.94
C ASN A 108 11.66 -12.18 -15.27
N GLN A 109 10.44 -11.85 -14.83
CA GLN A 109 10.14 -10.63 -14.06
C GLN A 109 9.03 -10.94 -13.04
N SER A 110 9.38 -11.67 -11.98
CA SER A 110 8.56 -11.76 -10.78
C SER A 110 8.52 -10.38 -10.11
N LYS A 111 7.65 -9.51 -10.62
CA LYS A 111 7.32 -8.27 -9.95
C LYS A 111 6.37 -8.60 -8.80
N PHE A 112 6.94 -8.96 -7.66
CA PHE A 112 6.21 -9.00 -6.41
C PHE A 112 5.87 -7.56 -6.01
N GLU A 113 4.68 -7.10 -6.38
CA GLU A 113 4.16 -5.83 -5.88
C GLU A 113 3.64 -6.06 -4.46
N PHE A 114 4.49 -5.82 -3.47
CA PHE A 114 4.10 -5.80 -2.07
C PHE A 114 3.29 -4.54 -1.78
N TYR A 115 2.05 -4.74 -1.35
CA TYR A 115 1.15 -3.67 -0.94
C TYR A 115 1.01 -3.73 0.59
N GLN A 116 1.69 -2.85 1.32
CA GLN A 116 1.43 -2.70 2.74
C GLN A 116 0.09 -2.05 3.00
N LEU A 117 -0.71 -2.70 3.85
CA LEU A 117 -1.95 -2.19 4.37
C LEU A 117 -1.92 -2.35 5.89
N PHE A 118 -1.85 -1.18 6.54
CA PHE A 118 -1.98 -0.86 7.96
C PHE A 118 -0.74 -1.05 8.85
#